data_AF-A0AAX6EL96-F1
#
_entry.id   AF-A0AAX6EL96-F1
#
_cell.length_a   1.000
_cell.length_b   1.000
_cell.length_c   1.000
_cell.angle_alpha   90.00
_cell.angle_beta   90.00
_cell.angle_gamma   90.00
#
_symmetry.space_group_name_H-M   'P 1'
#
loop_
_entity.id
_entity.type
_entity.pdbx_description
1 polymer ?
#
loop_
_entity_poly.entity_id
_entity_poly.type
_entity_poly.pdbx_seq_one_letter_code
_entity_poly.pdbx_strand_id
1 'polypeptide(L)'
;MFPAVAAKLIRDAMNDQKDRERRGKPIQGWITPDQWTAMKARFDAPRYKERSEKAKTARQKASKWCGGSIPMTEHFRRLVSKGGDANMVTVFLATHRKDGKLIDERAKPTYADYLKLQERAAASAPTAGEAGTSSQPAQTSSADELWVTVAGGLLWRPSCDTVL
;
A
#
# COMPACT_ATOMS: atom_id res chain seq x y z
N MET A 1 -8.96 15.64 20.58
CA MET A 1 -9.12 14.57 19.57
C MET A 1 -10.25 14.79 18.56
N PHE A 2 -11.14 15.77 18.75
CA PHE A 2 -12.30 16.06 17.87
C PHE A 2 -12.08 16.75 16.49
N PRO A 3 -10.96 17.42 16.16
CA PRO A 3 -10.91 18.25 14.96
C PRO A 3 -10.80 17.45 13.65
N ALA A 4 -10.22 16.24 13.68
CA ALA A 4 -10.01 15.43 12.48
C ALA A 4 -11.31 14.81 11.94
N VAL A 5 -12.20 14.38 12.84
CA VAL A 5 -13.50 13.79 12.48
C VAL A 5 -14.42 14.87 11.89
N ALA A 6 -14.49 16.03 12.53
CA ALA A 6 -15.26 17.17 12.03
C ALA A 6 -14.77 17.63 10.65
N ALA A 7 -13.45 17.75 10.46
CA ALA A 7 -12.88 18.12 9.17
C ALA A 7 -13.18 17.11 8.06
N LYS A 8 -13.26 15.81 8.39
CA LYS A 8 -13.67 14.76 7.45
C LYS A 8 -15.14 14.91 7.06
N LEU A 9 -16.04 15.05 8.04
CA LEU A 9 -17.48 15.21 7.79
C LEU A 9 -17.78 16.42 6.90
N ILE A 10 -17.13 17.56 7.17
CA ILE A 10 -17.26 18.77 6.35
C ILE A 10 -16.80 18.49 4.92
N ARG A 11 -15.64 17.84 4.74
CA ARG A 11 -15.12 17.49 3.41
C ARG A 11 -16.07 16.56 2.65
N ASP A 12 -16.63 15.56 3.32
CA ASP A 12 -17.53 14.59 2.72
C ASP A 12 -18.85 15.25 2.29
N ALA A 13 -19.43 16.10 3.15
CA ALA A 13 -20.62 16.90 2.81
C ALA A 13 -20.37 17.82 1.61
N MET A 14 -19.20 18.47 1.56
CA MET A 14 -18.81 19.32 0.43
C MET A 14 -18.64 18.52 -0.87
N ASN A 15 -18.05 17.33 -0.81
CA ASN A 15 -17.91 16.46 -1.98
C ASN A 15 -19.28 15.95 -2.47
N ASP A 16 -20.17 15.56 -1.57
CA ASP A 16 -21.53 15.17 -1.92
C ASP A 16 -22.26 16.31 -2.64
N GLN A 17 -22.15 17.54 -2.13
CA GLN A 17 -22.75 18.71 -2.76
C GLN A 17 -22.21 18.97 -4.19
N LYS A 18 -20.90 18.79 -4.42
CA LYS A 18 -20.31 18.87 -5.78
C LYS A 18 -20.87 17.82 -6.72
N ASP A 19 -21.00 16.58 -6.25
CA ASP A 19 -21.51 15.48 -7.07
C ASP A 19 -23.01 15.58 -7.31
N ARG A 20 -23.76 16.21 -6.41
CA ARG A 20 -25.17 16.55 -6.60
C ARG A 20 -25.34 17.58 -7.71
N GLU A 21 -24.58 18.68 -7.68
CA GLU A 21 -24.62 19.71 -8.71
C GLU A 21 -24.26 19.14 -10.09
N ARG A 22 -23.22 18.30 -10.18
CA ARG A 22 -22.88 17.57 -11.43
C ARG A 22 -24.01 16.72 -11.98
N ARG A 23 -24.89 16.23 -11.11
CA ARG A 23 -26.09 15.43 -11.45
C ARG A 23 -27.34 16.29 -11.65
N GLY A 24 -27.20 17.62 -11.70
CA GLY A 24 -28.32 18.56 -11.83
C GLY A 24 -29.22 18.66 -10.60
N LYS A 25 -28.77 18.19 -9.43
CA LYS A 25 -29.55 18.21 -8.19
C LYS A 25 -29.38 19.55 -7.46
N PRO A 26 -30.41 20.02 -6.73
CA PRO A 26 -30.38 21.29 -6.02
C PRO A 26 -29.38 21.29 -4.86
N ILE A 27 -29.00 22.49 -4.46
CA ILE A 27 -28.16 22.78 -3.28
C ILE A 27 -28.88 22.33 -2.01
N GLN A 28 -28.16 21.64 -1.12
CA GLN A 28 -28.70 21.23 0.17
C GLN A 28 -28.85 22.42 1.13
N GLY A 29 -29.89 22.40 1.96
CA GLY A 29 -30.26 23.53 2.84
C GLY A 29 -29.25 23.91 3.93
N TRP A 30 -28.15 23.19 4.09
CA TRP A 30 -27.07 23.56 5.02
C TRP A 30 -26.08 24.59 4.43
N ILE A 31 -26.20 24.92 3.13
CA ILE A 31 -25.38 25.94 2.47
C ILE A 31 -26.26 26.82 1.59
N THR A 32 -26.08 28.14 1.70
CA THR A 32 -26.84 29.09 0.88
C THR A 32 -26.31 29.13 -0.55
N PRO A 33 -27.12 29.54 -1.54
CA PRO A 33 -26.67 29.69 -2.92
C PRO A 33 -25.45 30.62 -3.07
N ASP A 34 -25.39 31.71 -2.30
CA ASP A 34 -24.29 32.67 -2.33
C ASP A 34 -23.00 32.07 -1.77
N GLN A 35 -23.10 31.36 -0.63
CA GLN A 35 -21.97 30.63 -0.05
C GLN A 35 -21.45 29.57 -1.00
N TRP A 36 -22.35 28.82 -1.65
CA TRP A 36 -21.97 27.83 -2.65
C TRP A 36 -21.25 28.47 -3.84
N THR A 37 -21.74 29.60 -4.32
CA THR A 37 -21.14 30.35 -5.44
C THR A 37 -19.73 30.83 -5.10
N ALA A 38 -19.53 31.41 -3.91
CA ALA A 38 -18.21 31.83 -3.44
C ALA A 38 -17.24 30.63 -3.30
N MET A 39 -17.72 29.49 -2.83
CA MET A 39 -16.93 28.26 -2.72
C MET A 39 -16.56 27.69 -4.09
N LYS A 40 -17.49 27.69 -5.06
CA LYS A 40 -17.20 27.29 -6.44
C LYS A 40 -16.10 28.14 -7.06
N ALA A 41 -16.15 29.46 -6.90
CA ALA A 41 -15.09 30.35 -7.37
C ALA A 41 -13.71 29.94 -6.80
N ARG A 42 -13.65 29.49 -5.54
CA ARG A 42 -12.43 28.97 -4.91
C ARG A 42 -11.97 27.64 -5.50
N PHE A 43 -12.90 26.72 -5.81
CA PHE A 43 -12.58 25.42 -6.42
C PHE A 43 -12.16 25.55 -7.88
N ASP A 44 -12.71 26.53 -8.59
CA ASP A 44 -12.38 26.79 -9.97
C ASP A 44 -11.10 27.61 -10.16
N ALA A 45 -10.59 28.21 -9.08
CA ALA A 45 -9.33 28.93 -9.09
C ALA A 45 -8.19 28.05 -9.64
N PRO A 46 -7.31 28.59 -10.52
CA PRO A 46 -6.24 27.83 -11.17
C PRO A 46 -5.36 27.06 -10.19
N ARG A 47 -4.99 27.68 -9.06
CA ARG A 47 -4.18 27.06 -8.00
C ARG A 47 -4.84 25.83 -7.38
N TYR A 48 -6.17 25.85 -7.22
CA TYR A 48 -6.90 24.71 -6.68
C TYR A 48 -6.97 23.57 -7.70
N LYS A 49 -7.26 23.88 -8.97
CA LYS A 49 -7.23 22.90 -10.07
C LYS A 49 -5.87 22.26 -10.22
N GLU A 50 -4.80 23.04 -10.22
CA GLU A 50 -3.43 22.53 -10.31
C GLU A 50 -3.10 21.56 -9.16
N ARG A 51 -3.47 21.91 -7.92
CA ARG A 51 -3.28 21.02 -6.77
C ARG A 51 -4.10 19.74 -6.90
N SER A 52 -5.35 19.85 -7.37
CA SER A 52 -6.23 18.71 -7.63
C SER A 52 -5.64 17.77 -8.68
N GLU A 53 -5.16 18.30 -9.80
CA GLU A 53 -4.56 17.50 -10.87
C GLU A 53 -3.23 16.88 -10.46
N LYS A 54 -2.39 17.60 -9.69
CA LYS A 54 -1.18 17.02 -9.08
C LYS A 54 -1.54 15.84 -8.16
N ALA A 55 -2.54 15.99 -7.29
CA ALA A 55 -2.98 14.92 -6.40
C ALA A 55 -3.58 13.74 -7.17
N LYS A 56 -4.36 14.00 -8.21
CA LYS A 56 -4.92 12.97 -9.10
C LYS A 56 -3.82 12.20 -9.84
N THR A 57 -2.85 12.92 -10.39
CA THR A 57 -1.67 12.35 -11.05
C THR A 57 -0.84 11.52 -10.06
N ALA A 58 -0.64 12.01 -8.84
CA ALA A 58 0.08 11.28 -7.79
C ALA A 58 -0.65 9.97 -7.42
N ARG A 59 -2.00 9.99 -7.34
CA ARG A 59 -2.80 8.77 -7.12
C ARG A 59 -2.71 7.79 -8.29
N GLN A 60 -2.71 8.29 -9.53
CA GLN A 60 -2.53 7.44 -10.72
C GLN A 60 -1.12 6.83 -10.79
N LYS A 61 -0.12 7.54 -10.27
CA LYS A 61 1.26 7.07 -10.14
C LYS A 61 1.52 6.26 -8.87
N ALA A 62 0.58 6.16 -7.94
CA ALA A 62 0.72 5.36 -6.72
C ALA A 62 0.67 3.87 -7.07
N SER A 63 1.27 3.02 -6.22
CA SER A 63 1.24 1.57 -6.45
C SER A 63 -0.20 1.07 -6.47
N LYS A 64 -0.50 0.24 -7.46
CA LYS A 64 -1.84 -0.36 -7.59
C LYS A 64 -1.92 -1.54 -6.65
N TRP A 65 -2.68 -1.36 -5.57
CA TRP A 65 -2.95 -2.41 -4.60
C TRP A 65 -4.29 -3.09 -4.90
N CYS A 66 -4.29 -4.43 -4.96
CA CYS A 66 -5.53 -5.20 -5.14
C CYS A 66 -6.33 -5.39 -3.86
N GLY A 67 -5.76 -5.08 -2.69
CA GLY A 67 -6.43 -5.22 -1.40
C GLY A 67 -7.46 -4.13 -1.08
N GLY A 68 -7.57 -3.07 -1.90
CA GLY A 68 -8.40 -1.92 -1.56
C GLY A 68 -7.92 -1.25 -0.26
N SER A 69 -8.84 -1.00 0.68
CA SER A 69 -8.53 -0.42 2.00
C SER A 69 -8.31 -1.46 3.10
N ILE A 70 -8.06 -2.73 2.73
CA ILE A 70 -7.78 -3.79 3.71
C ILE A 70 -6.40 -3.55 4.32
N PRO A 71 -6.27 -3.50 5.66
CA PRO A 71 -4.98 -3.30 6.29
C PRO A 71 -4.07 -4.51 6.10
N MET A 72 -2.77 -4.28 6.20
CA MET A 72 -1.78 -5.30 5.92
C MET A 72 -1.78 -6.47 6.92
N THR A 73 -2.08 -6.16 8.18
CA THR A 73 -2.40 -7.13 9.24
C THR A 73 -3.46 -8.13 8.84
N GLU A 74 -4.53 -7.66 8.18
CA GLU A 74 -5.66 -8.52 7.81
C GLU A 74 -5.31 -9.43 6.64
N HIS A 75 -4.49 -8.97 5.69
CA HIS A 75 -3.94 -9.84 4.64
C HIS A 75 -3.06 -10.95 5.23
N PHE A 76 -2.22 -10.60 6.19
CA PHE A 76 -1.39 -11.58 6.91
C PHE A 76 -2.25 -12.61 7.64
N ARG A 77 -3.23 -12.17 8.44
CA ARG A 77 -4.15 -13.05 9.19
C ARG A 77 -4.89 -14.03 8.26
N ARG A 78 -5.33 -13.55 7.09
CA ARG A 78 -6.00 -14.38 6.08
C ARG A 78 -5.07 -15.42 5.45
N LEU A 79 -3.78 -15.12 5.27
CA LEU A 79 -2.80 -16.07 4.77
C LEU A 79 -2.51 -17.17 5.80
N VAL A 80 -2.31 -16.79 7.06
CA VAL A 80 -2.16 -17.75 8.18
C VAL A 80 -3.38 -18.64 8.30
N SER A 81 -4.59 -18.07 8.25
CA SER A 81 -5.85 -18.83 8.38
C SER A 81 -6.06 -19.84 7.24
N LYS A 82 -5.41 -19.63 6.09
CA LYS A 82 -5.45 -20.56 4.95
C LYS A 82 -4.37 -21.64 5.03
N GLY A 83 -3.59 -21.68 6.10
CA GLY A 83 -2.49 -22.64 6.28
C GLY A 83 -1.27 -22.35 5.41
N GLY A 84 -1.14 -21.13 4.88
CA GLY A 84 0.02 -20.73 4.10
C GLY A 84 1.12 -20.10 4.97
N ASP A 85 2.37 -20.20 4.53
CA ASP A 85 3.49 -19.50 5.14
C ASP A 85 3.32 -17.99 4.95
N ALA A 86 2.81 -17.32 5.98
CA ALA A 86 2.62 -15.88 5.96
C ALA A 86 3.96 -15.19 6.22
N ASN A 87 4.54 -14.65 5.16
CA ASN A 87 5.77 -13.86 5.17
C ASN A 87 5.57 -12.58 4.33
N MET A 88 6.49 -11.63 4.37
CA MET A 88 6.30 -10.33 3.70
C MET A 88 6.16 -10.47 2.18
N VAL A 89 6.80 -11.49 1.59
CA VAL A 89 6.77 -11.75 0.15
C VAL A 89 5.42 -12.31 -0.29
N THR A 90 4.87 -13.29 0.43
CA THR A 90 3.55 -13.88 0.13
C THR A 90 2.44 -12.85 0.29
N VAL A 91 2.56 -12.00 1.30
CA VAL A 91 1.72 -10.85 1.54
C VAL A 91 1.80 -9.82 0.41
N PHE A 92 3.02 -9.49 -0.03
CA PHE A 92 3.23 -8.60 -1.18
C PHE A 92 2.58 -9.18 -2.44
N LEU A 93 2.79 -10.46 -2.73
CA LEU A 93 2.19 -11.15 -3.86
C LEU A 93 0.67 -11.18 -3.78
N ALA A 94 0.10 -11.45 -2.60
CA ALA A 94 -1.35 -11.45 -2.39
C ALA A 94 -2.00 -10.09 -2.67
N THR A 95 -1.22 -9.01 -2.60
CA THR A 95 -1.75 -7.65 -2.75
C THR A 95 -1.34 -6.93 -4.03
N HIS A 96 -0.28 -7.39 -4.71
CA HIS A 96 0.22 -6.80 -5.96
C HIS A 96 0.06 -7.72 -7.17
N ARG A 97 -0.50 -8.92 -7.00
CA ARG A 97 -0.77 -9.89 -8.07
C ARG A 97 -2.28 -10.05 -8.33
N LYS A 98 -2.67 -10.05 -9.60
CA LYS A 98 -4.02 -10.41 -10.08
C LYS A 98 -3.87 -11.22 -11.36
N ASP A 99 -4.70 -12.24 -11.52
CA ASP A 99 -4.67 -13.16 -12.66
C ASP A 99 -3.26 -13.73 -12.93
N GLY A 100 -2.53 -14.01 -11.83
CA GLY A 100 -1.17 -14.55 -11.91
C GLY A 100 -0.08 -13.55 -12.33
N LYS A 101 -0.37 -12.26 -12.51
CA LYS A 101 0.62 -11.24 -12.92
C LYS A 101 0.72 -10.09 -11.93
N LEU A 102 1.92 -9.53 -11.76
CA LEU A 102 2.11 -8.28 -11.03
C LEU A 102 1.46 -7.14 -11.82
N ILE A 103 0.61 -6.40 -11.13
CA ILE A 103 -0.27 -5.38 -11.74
C ILE A 103 0.41 -4.01 -11.76
N ASP A 104 1.41 -3.85 -10.88
CA ASP A 104 2.14 -2.61 -10.72
C ASP A 104 3.54 -2.75 -11.31
N GLU A 105 3.85 -1.91 -12.30
CA GLU A 105 5.19 -1.81 -12.88
C GLU A 105 6.25 -1.40 -11.86
N ARG A 106 5.87 -0.73 -10.77
CA ARG A 106 6.78 -0.37 -9.67
C ARG A 106 7.09 -1.55 -8.75
N ALA A 107 6.19 -2.52 -8.68
CA ALA A 107 6.36 -3.73 -7.87
C ALA A 107 7.29 -4.75 -8.54
N LYS A 108 7.40 -4.72 -9.88
CA LYS A 108 8.19 -5.67 -10.64
C LYS A 108 9.70 -5.61 -10.35
N PRO A 109 10.37 -4.44 -10.32
CA PRO A 109 11.80 -4.38 -10.04
C PRO A 109 12.15 -4.96 -8.67
N THR A 110 11.43 -4.55 -7.62
CA THR A 110 11.65 -5.05 -6.25
C THR A 110 11.47 -6.57 -6.16
N TYR A 111 10.42 -7.12 -6.79
CA TYR A 111 10.22 -8.57 -6.80
C TYR A 111 11.27 -9.30 -7.64
N ALA A 112 11.69 -8.72 -8.78
CA ALA A 112 12.75 -9.29 -9.60
C ALA A 112 14.10 -9.31 -8.85
N ASP A 113 14.42 -8.24 -8.12
CA ASP A 113 15.64 -8.16 -7.33
C ASP A 113 15.59 -9.11 -6.12
N TYR A 114 14.42 -9.30 -5.51
CA TYR A 114 14.19 -10.36 -4.51
C TYR A 114 14.53 -11.74 -5.07
N LEU A 115 13.99 -12.09 -6.26
CA LEU A 115 14.25 -13.39 -6.91
C LEU A 115 15.75 -13.58 -7.20
N LYS A 116 16.43 -12.55 -7.73
CA LYS A 116 17.89 -12.61 -7.95
C LYS A 116 18.67 -12.85 -6.66
N LEU A 117 18.26 -12.19 -5.56
CA LEU A 117 18.92 -12.34 -4.28
C LEU A 117 18.68 -13.74 -3.68
N GLN A 118 17.47 -14.28 -3.87
CA GLN A 118 17.12 -15.65 -3.51
C GLN A 118 17.93 -16.68 -4.29
N GLU A 119 18.07 -16.51 -5.61
CA GLU A 119 18.90 -17.38 -6.46
C GLU A 119 20.36 -17.34 -6.04
N ARG A 120 20.91 -16.15 -5.76
CA ARG A 120 22.29 -16.00 -5.26
C ARG A 120 22.50 -16.69 -3.91
N ALA A 121 21.55 -16.54 -2.99
CA ALA A 121 21.61 -17.20 -1.69
C ALA A 121 21.55 -18.73 -1.83
N ALA A 122 20.71 -19.26 -2.72
CA ALA A 122 20.63 -20.68 -3.02
C ALA A 122 21.91 -21.22 -3.66
N ALA A 123 22.52 -20.47 -4.58
CA ALA A 123 23.79 -20.84 -5.23
C ALA A 123 25.01 -20.79 -4.28
N SER A 124 24.89 -20.07 -3.16
CA SER A 124 25.96 -19.94 -2.15
C SER A 124 25.80 -20.93 -1.00
N ALA A 125 24.77 -21.77 -1.02
CA ALA A 125 24.59 -22.83 -0.03
C ALA A 125 25.65 -23.91 -0.25
N PRO A 126 26.39 -24.32 0.80
CA PRO A 126 27.43 -25.34 0.65
C PRO A 126 26.80 -26.66 0.21
N THR A 127 27.22 -27.15 -0.96
CA THR A 127 26.91 -28.52 -1.40
C THR A 127 27.43 -29.46 -0.32
N ALA A 128 26.56 -30.31 0.23
CA ALA A 128 26.91 -31.26 1.27
C ALA A 128 27.99 -32.23 0.76
N GLY A 129 29.25 -31.92 1.01
CA GLY A 129 30.37 -32.76 0.61
C GLY A 129 31.64 -31.98 0.34
N GLU A 130 32.23 -31.39 1.37
CA GLU A 130 33.70 -31.35 1.52
C GLU A 130 34.06 -30.88 2.94
N ALA A 131 34.76 -31.76 3.65
CA ALA A 131 35.19 -31.56 5.02
C ALA A 131 36.41 -30.63 5.07
N GLY A 132 36.38 -29.61 5.93
CA GLY A 132 37.60 -28.88 6.30
C GLY A 132 37.40 -27.45 6.80
N THR A 133 37.38 -27.29 8.12
CA THR A 133 37.90 -26.13 8.88
C THR A 133 37.20 -24.77 8.77
N SER A 134 36.86 -24.26 9.96
CA SER A 134 36.41 -22.90 10.32
C SER A 134 34.91 -22.64 10.21
N SER A 135 34.22 -23.01 11.30
CA SER A 135 32.81 -22.78 11.55
C SER A 135 32.48 -21.29 11.71
N GLN A 136 32.13 -20.64 10.61
CA GLN A 136 31.22 -19.51 10.65
C GLN A 136 29.90 -20.00 10.03
N PRO A 137 28.77 -20.02 10.75
CA PRO A 137 27.52 -20.50 10.17
C PRO A 137 27.15 -19.54 9.04
N ALA A 138 27.11 -20.06 7.81
CA ALA A 138 26.51 -19.37 6.68
C ALA A 138 25.07 -19.07 7.07
N GLN A 139 24.78 -17.81 7.43
CA GLN A 139 23.42 -17.39 7.76
C GLN A 139 22.57 -17.58 6.50
N THR A 140 21.70 -18.60 6.52
CA THR A 140 20.62 -18.73 5.54
C THR A 140 19.67 -17.57 5.80
N SER A 141 19.88 -16.46 5.11
CA SER A 141 19.01 -15.29 5.27
C SER A 141 17.57 -15.69 4.98
N SER A 142 16.68 -15.41 5.94
CA SER A 142 15.26 -15.74 5.80
C SER A 142 14.65 -14.98 4.62
N ALA A 143 13.55 -15.49 4.05
CA ALA A 143 12.86 -14.82 2.94
C ALA A 143 12.50 -13.36 3.27
N ASP A 144 12.19 -13.06 4.53
CA ASP A 144 11.90 -11.71 4.99
C ASP A 144 13.15 -10.82 5.08
N GLU A 145 14.32 -11.36 5.45
CA GLU A 145 15.58 -10.60 5.43
C GLU A 145 15.99 -10.23 4.00
N LEU A 146 15.87 -11.18 3.07
CA LEU A 146 16.13 -10.94 1.66
C LEU A 146 15.16 -9.90 1.11
N TRP A 147 13.89 -9.98 1.50
CA TRP A 147 12.85 -9.03 1.11
C TRP A 147 13.12 -7.62 1.66
N VAL A 148 13.44 -7.49 2.94
CA VAL A 148 13.77 -6.21 3.60
C VAL A 148 14.96 -5.54 2.91
N THR A 149 15.96 -6.32 2.51
CA THR A 149 17.15 -5.85 1.79
C THR A 149 16.79 -5.17 0.47
N VAL A 150 15.87 -5.73 -0.31
CA VAL A 150 15.48 -5.17 -1.62
C VAL A 150 14.38 -4.12 -1.52
N ALA A 151 13.51 -4.21 -0.53
CA ALA A 151 12.39 -3.29 -0.34
C ALA A 151 12.79 -1.97 0.36
N GLY A 152 14.04 -1.86 0.83
CA GLY A 152 14.59 -0.62 1.39
C GLY A 152 14.27 -0.36 2.86
N GLY A 153 13.92 -1.40 3.63
CA GLY A 153 13.97 -1.34 5.10
C GLY A 153 12.80 -0.67 5.83
N LEU A 154 11.82 -1.48 6.22
CA LEU A 154 11.22 -1.44 7.56
C LEU A 154 10.67 -2.84 7.81
N LEU A 155 11.22 -3.54 8.81
CA LEU A 155 10.65 -4.78 9.31
C LEU A 155 9.27 -4.44 9.88
N TRP A 156 8.22 -4.55 9.05
CA TRP A 156 6.88 -4.62 9.56
C TRP A 156 6.74 -5.98 10.25
N ARG A 157 7.11 -6.04 11.53
CA ARG A 157 6.78 -7.18 12.38
C ARG A 157 5.36 -6.96 12.87
N PRO A 158 4.39 -7.84 12.56
CA PRO A 158 3.16 -7.84 13.33
C PRO A 158 3.57 -8.05 14.79
N SER A 159 3.22 -7.11 15.66
CA SER A 159 3.31 -7.34 17.10
C SER A 159 2.34 -8.47 17.40
N CYS A 160 2.87 -9.66 17.67
CA CYS A 160 2.09 -10.79 18.16
C CYS A 160 1.81 -10.70 19.67
N ASP A 161 2.16 -9.58 20.31
CA ASP A 161 1.95 -9.37 21.74
C ASP A 161 0.56 -8.75 21.98
N THR A 162 -0.49 -9.49 21.63
CA THR A 162 -1.77 -9.44 22.36
C THR A 162 -2.51 -10.75 22.08
N VAL A 163 -2.01 -11.83 22.69
CA VAL A 163 -2.83 -12.99 22.99
C VAL A 163 -3.02 -12.98 24.51
N LEU A 164 -4.29 -12.76 24.88
CA LEU A 164 -4.92 -12.71 26.21
C LEU A 164 -4.75 -11.41 27.00
#